data_AF-A0A0Q7TX00-F1
#
_entry.id   AF-A0A0Q7TX00-F1
#
_cell.length_a   1.000
_cell.length_b   1.000
_cell.length_c   1.000
_cell.angle_alpha   90.00
_cell.angle_beta   90.00
_cell.angle_gamma   90.00
#
_symmetry.space_group_name_H-M   'P 1'
#
loop_
_entity.id
_entity.type
_entity.pdbx_description
1 polymer ?
#
loop_
_entity_poly.entity_id
_entity_poly.type
_entity_poly.pdbx_seq_one_letter_code
_entity_poly.pdbx_strand_id
1 'polypeptide(L)'
;MTRAIRIVVLALTLALPAAAAADECGDAVRDYNDILAQLHTANEEFTACVADSLGRKKCAREFARLQSAYRQYESAVAMYTRQCL
;
A
#
# COMPACT_ATOMS: atom_id res chain seq x y z
N MET A 1 1.51 -62.50 2.15
CA MET A 1 2.12 -61.77 3.28
C MET A 1 2.14 -60.28 2.95
N THR A 2 1.08 -59.56 3.31
CA THR A 2 0.86 -58.15 2.96
C THR A 2 1.48 -57.25 4.03
N ARG A 3 2.50 -56.46 3.65
CA ARG A 3 3.19 -55.53 4.55
C ARG A 3 2.33 -54.29 4.76
N ALA A 4 1.83 -54.09 5.97
CA ALA A 4 1.13 -52.87 6.36
C ALA A 4 2.15 -51.74 6.61
N ILE A 5 2.15 -50.73 5.74
CA ILE A 5 2.94 -49.51 5.91
C ILE A 5 2.22 -48.64 6.94
N ARG A 6 2.82 -48.45 8.11
CA ARG A 6 2.31 -47.54 9.15
C ARG A 6 2.65 -46.11 8.75
N ILE A 7 1.65 -45.37 8.28
CA ILE A 7 1.74 -43.93 8.04
C ILE A 7 1.67 -43.25 9.42
N VAL A 8 2.80 -42.72 9.88
CA VAL A 8 2.85 -41.85 11.06
C VAL A 8 2.54 -40.43 10.57
N VAL A 9 1.32 -39.98 10.80
CA VAL A 9 0.93 -38.58 10.57
C VAL A 9 1.42 -37.75 11.75
N LEU A 10 2.59 -37.13 11.58
CA LEU A 10 3.11 -36.16 12.53
C LEU A 10 2.37 -34.83 12.31
N ALA A 11 1.29 -34.62 13.05
CA ALA A 11 0.58 -33.35 13.07
C ALA A 11 1.41 -32.31 13.84
N LEU A 12 2.31 -31.62 13.13
CA LEU A 12 2.92 -30.38 13.62
C LEU A 12 1.88 -29.26 13.44
N THR A 13 1.02 -29.07 14.43
CA THR A 13 0.19 -27.85 14.51
C THR A 13 1.10 -26.69 14.86
N LEU A 14 1.61 -26.03 13.81
CA LEU A 14 2.23 -24.71 13.92
C LEU A 14 1.17 -23.74 14.47
N ALA A 15 1.34 -23.35 15.74
CA ALA A 15 0.64 -22.21 16.29
C ALA A 15 1.15 -20.95 15.56
N LEU A 16 0.39 -20.49 14.56
CA LEU A 16 0.64 -19.25 13.85
C LEU A 16 0.14 -18.08 14.72
N PRO A 17 0.98 -17.07 15.01
CA PRO A 17 0.51 -15.81 15.57
C PRO A 17 -0.15 -15.00 14.45
N ALA A 18 -1.36 -15.37 14.03
CA ALA A 18 -2.10 -14.68 12.96
C ALA A 18 -2.73 -13.35 13.41
N ALA A 19 -2.78 -13.09 14.72
CA ALA A 19 -3.46 -11.91 15.26
C ALA A 19 -2.69 -10.60 15.04
N ALA A 20 -1.35 -10.63 15.08
CA ALA A 20 -0.50 -9.44 14.92
C ALA A 20 -0.23 -9.05 13.45
N ALA A 21 -0.62 -9.90 12.49
CA ALA A 21 -0.57 -9.55 11.07
C ALA A 21 -1.89 -8.91 10.59
N ALA A 22 -2.99 -9.19 11.29
CA ALA A 22 -4.32 -8.71 10.91
C ALA A 22 -4.53 -7.22 11.25
N ASP A 23 -4.00 -6.77 12.39
CA ASP A 23 -4.01 -5.35 12.78
C ASP A 23 -3.01 -4.53 11.95
N GLU A 24 -1.79 -5.04 11.74
CA GLU A 24 -0.80 -4.39 10.87
C GLU A 24 -1.31 -4.19 9.43
N CYS A 25 -1.99 -5.19 8.86
CA CYS A 25 -2.60 -5.03 7.54
C CYS A 25 -3.76 -4.01 7.54
N GLY A 26 -4.56 -3.97 8.62
CA GLY A 26 -5.65 -3.01 8.77
C GLY A 26 -5.15 -1.56 8.73
N ASP A 27 -4.06 -1.28 9.43
CA ASP A 27 -3.42 0.03 9.42
C ASP A 27 -2.80 0.35 8.05
N ALA A 28 -2.11 -0.61 7.42
CA ALA A 28 -1.55 -0.43 6.07
C ALA A 28 -2.62 -0.08 5.02
N VAL A 29 -3.78 -0.75 5.08
CA VAL A 29 -4.91 -0.47 4.18
C VAL A 29 -5.40 0.97 4.37
N ARG A 30 -5.50 1.41 5.63
CA ARG A 30 -5.98 2.75 5.97
C ARG A 30 -5.01 3.81 5.47
N ASP A 31 -3.72 3.65 5.77
CA ASP A 31 -2.66 4.55 5.31
C ASP A 31 -2.57 4.59 3.79
N TYR A 32 -2.68 3.45 3.11
CA TYR A 32 -2.72 3.37 1.65
C TYR A 32 -3.87 4.20 1.07
N ASN A 33 -5.08 4.06 1.62
CA ASN A 33 -6.25 4.80 1.14
C ASN A 33 -6.13 6.31 1.39
N ASP A 34 -5.61 6.71 2.56
CA ASP A 34 -5.39 8.12 2.90
C ASP A 34 -4.38 8.77 1.96
N ILE A 35 -3.28 8.06 1.66
CA ILE A 35 -2.26 8.55 0.72
C ILE A 35 -2.79 8.58 -0.72
N LEU A 36 -3.62 7.61 -1.12
CA LEU A 36 -4.25 7.60 -2.44
C LEU A 36 -5.17 8.82 -2.62
N ALA A 37 -5.93 9.19 -1.59
CA ALA A 37 -6.74 10.40 -1.61
C ALA A 37 -5.89 11.67 -1.73
N GLN A 38 -4.78 11.75 -0.99
CA GLN A 38 -3.84 12.88 -1.10
C GLN A 38 -3.20 13.00 -2.47
N LEU A 39 -2.83 11.87 -3.08
CA LEU A 39 -2.29 11.82 -4.44
C LEU A 39 -3.31 12.33 -5.46
N HIS A 40 -4.58 11.91 -5.32
CA HIS A 40 -5.66 12.39 -6.17
C HIS A 40 -5.81 13.91 -6.08
N THR A 41 -5.92 14.45 -4.85
CA THR A 41 -6.03 15.90 -4.63
C THR A 41 -4.84 16.66 -5.21
N ALA A 42 -3.61 16.20 -4.98
CA ALA A 42 -2.42 16.86 -5.50
C ALA A 42 -2.37 16.84 -7.04
N ASN A 43 -2.87 15.76 -7.66
CA ASN A 43 -2.97 15.66 -9.11
C ASN A 43 -4.02 16.62 -9.70
N GLU A 44 -5.17 16.75 -9.03
CA GLU A 44 -6.21 17.72 -9.41
C GLU A 44 -5.69 19.15 -9.30
N GLU A 45 -5.02 19.51 -8.21
CA GLU A 45 -4.43 20.84 -8.02
C GLU A 45 -3.39 21.18 -9.09
N PHE A 46 -2.50 20.23 -9.41
CA PHE A 46 -1.53 20.41 -10.48
C PHE A 46 -2.20 20.59 -11.84
N THR A 47 -3.19 19.74 -12.15
CA THR A 47 -3.93 19.80 -13.41
C THR A 47 -4.70 21.12 -13.55
N ALA A 48 -5.35 21.56 -12.47
CA ALA A 48 -6.05 22.84 -12.41
C ALA A 48 -5.09 24.02 -12.62
N CYS A 49 -3.92 24.00 -11.97
CA CYS A 49 -2.92 25.03 -12.20
C CYS A 49 -2.46 25.07 -13.67
N VAL A 50 -2.18 23.91 -14.28
CA VAL A 50 -1.76 23.84 -15.69
C VAL A 50 -2.85 24.39 -16.62
N ALA A 51 -4.11 24.02 -16.37
CA ALA A 51 -5.25 24.50 -17.14
C ALA A 51 -5.44 26.03 -17.02
N ASP A 52 -5.43 26.57 -15.80
CA ASP A 52 -5.57 28.01 -15.52
C ASP A 52 -4.39 28.84 -16.00
N SER A 53 -3.21 28.22 -16.05
CA SER A 53 -1.96 28.86 -16.43
C SER A 53 -1.94 29.25 -17.90
N LEU A 54 -2.54 28.44 -18.78
CA LEU A 54 -2.34 28.50 -20.25
C LEU A 54 -0.85 28.63 -20.62
N GLY A 55 0.04 28.03 -19.82
CA GLY A 55 1.49 28.10 -19.98
C GLY A 55 2.18 29.35 -19.40
N ARG A 56 1.48 30.23 -18.69
CA ARG A 56 2.02 31.51 -18.16
C ARG A 56 2.36 31.51 -16.67
N LYS A 57 1.63 30.75 -15.85
CA LYS A 57 1.90 30.55 -14.43
C LYS A 57 2.87 29.38 -14.21
N LYS A 58 3.77 29.54 -13.24
CA LYS A 58 4.67 28.48 -12.79
C LYS A 58 3.94 27.59 -11.77
N CYS A 59 3.53 26.39 -12.18
CA CYS A 59 2.89 25.38 -11.31
C CYS A 59 3.89 24.55 -10.49
N ALA A 60 5.03 25.14 -10.14
CA ALA A 60 6.13 24.41 -9.50
C ALA A 60 5.79 23.95 -8.08
N ARG A 61 4.91 24.68 -7.39
CA ARG A 61 4.46 24.34 -6.02
C ARG A 61 3.54 23.12 -6.05
N GLU A 62 2.57 23.13 -6.95
CA GLU A 62 1.59 22.06 -7.15
C GLU A 62 2.30 20.80 -7.65
N PHE A 63 3.26 20.96 -8.58
CA PHE A 63 4.11 19.85 -9.01
C PHE A 63 4.97 19.28 -7.87
N ALA A 64 5.55 20.12 -7.01
CA ALA A 64 6.30 19.65 -5.85
C ALA A 64 5.41 18.88 -4.86
N ARG A 65 4.17 19.32 -4.66
CA ARG A 65 3.18 18.62 -3.84
C ARG A 65 2.80 17.27 -4.45
N LEU A 66 2.53 17.23 -5.76
CA LEU A 66 2.25 16.00 -6.49
C LEU A 66 3.41 15.00 -6.38
N GLN A 67 4.65 15.47 -6.57
CA GLN A 67 5.83 14.63 -6.45
C GLN A 67 6.03 14.09 -5.02
N SER A 68 5.72 14.89 -4.01
CA SER A 68 5.73 14.42 -2.62
C SER A 68 4.68 13.35 -2.37
N ALA A 69 3.44 13.55 -2.84
CA ALA A 69 2.37 12.57 -2.71
C ALA A 69 2.70 11.25 -3.42
N TYR A 70 3.32 11.32 -4.61
CA TYR A 70 3.79 10.12 -5.33
C TYR A 70 4.80 9.31 -4.53
N ARG A 71 5.80 9.94 -3.91
CA ARG A 71 6.78 9.23 -3.06
C ARG A 71 6.13 8.58 -1.84
N GLN A 72 5.15 9.25 -1.24
CA GLN A 72 4.39 8.67 -0.13
C GLN A 72 3.56 7.48 -0.59
N TYR A 73 2.96 7.56 -1.78
CA TYR A 73 2.22 6.46 -2.38
C TYR A 73 3.10 5.23 -2.62
N GLU A 74 4.31 5.41 -3.16
CA GLU A 74 5.28 4.33 -3.32
C GLU A 74 5.61 3.65 -1.98
N SER A 75 5.81 4.45 -0.92
CA SER A 75 6.03 3.93 0.43
C SER A 75 4.82 3.17 0.97
N ALA A 76 3.61 3.70 0.77
CA ALA A 76 2.38 3.07 1.23
C ALA A 76 2.09 1.74 0.51
N VAL A 77 2.34 1.67 -0.80
CA VAL A 77 2.27 0.43 -1.59
C VAL A 77 3.25 -0.61 -1.03
N ALA A 78 4.49 -0.21 -0.73
CA ALA A 78 5.48 -1.11 -0.16
C ALA A 78 5.06 -1.62 1.23
N MET A 79 4.47 -0.77 2.08
CA MET A 79 3.96 -1.16 3.40
C MET A 79 2.78 -2.12 3.28
N TYR A 80 1.78 -1.77 2.46
CA TYR A 80 0.64 -2.63 2.17
C TYR A 80 1.09 -4.01 1.66
N THR A 81 2.05 -4.05 0.73
CA THR A 81 2.56 -5.30 0.17
C THR A 81 3.24 -6.15 1.24
N ARG A 82 4.00 -5.53 2.15
CA ARG A 82 4.68 -6.27 3.23
C ARG A 82 3.73 -6.79 4.30
N GLN A 83 2.66 -6.07 4.57
CA GLN A 83 1.76 -6.35 5.71
C GLN A 83 0.53 -7.16 5.30
N CYS A 84 0.13 -7.13 4.03
CA CYS A 84 -1.14 -7.73 3.55
C CYS A 84 -1.00 -8.79 2.46
N LEU A 85 0.16 -8.91 1.78
CA LEU A 85 0.37 -9.85 0.66
C LEU A 85 1.47 -10.86 1.00
#